data_AF-A0A855MC46-F1
#
_entry.id   AF-A0A855MC46-F1
#
_cell.length_a   1.000
_cell.length_b   1.000
_cell.length_c   1.000
_cell.angle_alpha   90.00
_cell.angle_beta   90.00
_cell.angle_gamma   90.00
#
_symmetry.space_group_name_H-M   'P 1'
#
loop_
_entity.id
_entity.type
_entity.pdbx_description
1 polymer ?
#
loop_
_entity_poly.entity_id
_entity_poly.type
_entity_poly.pdbx_seq_one_letter_code
_entity_poly.pdbx_strand_id
1 'polypeptide(L)'
;MVLKSIDFGVPQNRQRIYIILWKDGELDKFEYPSACDKSVCVGDILERSPDPDLTISDRLWAGHQRRKVENKKNGKGFGFGLVSSESSYTNTISARYYKDGSEILIDQGHDNPRKISLREAARLQGFPDDFEPSKSKMQAYKQFGNSVTVSVIEAISRKLISYF
;
A
#
# COMPACT_ATOMS: atom_id res chain seq x y z
N MET A 1 7.10 1.09 -18.62
CA MET A 1 5.77 1.66 -18.32
C MET A 1 5.67 2.01 -16.85
N VAL A 2 5.03 3.12 -16.47
CA VAL A 2 4.69 3.40 -15.06
C VAL A 2 3.25 2.95 -14.82
N LEU A 3 3.04 2.01 -13.89
CA LEU A 3 1.71 1.56 -13.48
C LEU A 3 1.46 1.90 -12.01
N LYS A 4 0.22 2.25 -11.66
CA LYS A 4 -0.19 2.61 -10.31
C LYS A 4 -1.10 1.55 -9.74
N SER A 5 -0.92 1.18 -8.48
CA SER A 5 -1.68 0.10 -7.85
C SER A 5 -3.20 0.37 -7.79
N ILE A 6 -3.58 1.65 -7.64
CA ILE A 6 -4.98 2.08 -7.65
C ILE A 6 -5.71 1.75 -8.95
N ASP A 7 -5.01 1.81 -10.08
CA ASP A 7 -5.55 1.49 -11.39
C ASP A 7 -5.81 -0.03 -11.55
N PHE A 8 -5.33 -0.84 -10.60
CA PHE A 8 -5.46 -2.30 -10.58
C PHE A 8 -6.16 -2.78 -9.29
N GLY A 9 -7.09 -1.99 -8.77
CA GLY A 9 -8.03 -2.42 -7.74
C GLY A 9 -7.43 -2.57 -6.35
N VAL A 10 -6.37 -1.82 -6.03
CA VAL A 10 -5.76 -1.76 -4.69
C VAL A 10 -5.68 -0.30 -4.24
N PRO A 11 -6.28 0.08 -3.09
CA PRO A 11 -6.40 1.48 -2.65
C PRO A 11 -5.08 2.02 -2.06
N GLN A 12 -4.01 2.01 -2.87
CA GLN A 12 -2.69 2.50 -2.50
C GLN A 12 -2.11 3.36 -3.64
N ASN A 13 -1.64 4.57 -3.30
CA ASN A 13 -0.85 5.40 -4.21
C ASN A 13 0.59 4.90 -4.30
N ARG A 14 0.78 3.74 -4.94
CA ARG A 14 2.08 3.09 -5.22
C ARG A 14 2.27 2.98 -6.73
N GLN A 15 3.28 3.67 -7.24
CA GLN A 15 3.67 3.68 -8.64
C GLN A 15 5.00 2.95 -8.82
N ARG A 16 5.10 2.11 -9.85
CA ARG A 16 6.34 1.39 -10.19
C ARG A 16 6.57 1.41 -11.69
N ILE A 17 7.85 1.42 -12.06
CA ILE A 17 8.29 1.20 -13.44
C ILE A 17 8.36 -0.31 -13.67
N TYR A 18 7.68 -0.78 -14.70
CA TYR A 18 7.76 -2.14 -15.21
C TYR A 18 8.42 -2.12 -16.58
N ILE A 19 9.38 -3.02 -16.78
CA ILE A 19 10.15 -3.17 -18.03
C ILE A 19 10.00 -4.63 -18.44
N ILE A 20 9.37 -4.85 -19.59
CA ILE A 20 9.24 -6.16 -20.23
C ILE A 20 10.23 -6.22 -21.38
N LEU A 21 11.05 -7.27 -21.38
CA LEU A 21 12.09 -7.52 -22.38
C LEU A 21 11.83 -8.89 -23.01
N TRP A 22 12.11 -8.99 -24.30
CA TRP A 22 12.05 -10.21 -25.08
C TRP A 22 13.31 -10.30 -25.94
N LYS A 23 13.59 -11.49 -26.47
CA LYS A 23 14.73 -11.69 -27.37
C LYS A 23 14.43 -11.06 -28.73
N ASP A 24 15.47 -10.54 -29.38
CA ASP A 24 15.34 -9.94 -30.70
C ASP A 24 14.66 -10.88 -31.70
N GLY A 25 13.71 -10.33 -32.47
CA GLY A 25 12.87 -11.07 -33.42
C GLY A 25 11.66 -11.81 -32.83
N GLU A 26 11.50 -11.91 -31.51
CA GLU A 26 10.36 -12.62 -30.91
C GLU A 26 9.08 -11.78 -30.85
N LEU A 27 9.22 -10.45 -30.69
CA LEU A 27 8.10 -9.52 -30.58
C LEU A 27 8.52 -8.14 -31.08
N ASP A 28 7.63 -7.39 -31.71
CA ASP A 28 7.93 -6.00 -32.10
C ASP A 28 7.59 -5.02 -30.97
N LYS A 29 6.47 -5.26 -30.28
CA LYS A 29 5.93 -4.38 -29.25
C LYS A 29 5.08 -5.15 -28.25
N PHE A 30 5.28 -4.86 -26.96
CA PHE A 30 4.40 -5.31 -25.88
C PHE A 30 3.37 -4.24 -25.52
N GLU A 31 2.10 -4.63 -25.45
CA GLU A 31 1.02 -3.79 -24.95
C GLU A 31 0.79 -4.01 -23.46
N TYR A 32 1.12 -2.99 -22.66
CA TYR A 32 0.87 -3.02 -21.23
C TYR A 32 -0.63 -3.05 -20.93
N PRO A 33 -1.03 -3.65 -19.80
CA PRO A 33 -2.42 -3.66 -19.39
C PRO A 33 -2.91 -2.24 -19.08
N SER A 34 -4.18 -1.98 -19.41
CA SER A 34 -4.89 -0.76 -19.02
C SER A 34 -5.44 -0.88 -17.60
N ALA A 35 -5.87 0.24 -17.02
CA ALA A 35 -6.56 0.25 -15.74
C ALA A 35 -7.80 -0.66 -15.76
N CYS A 36 -8.13 -1.28 -14.63
CA CYS A 36 -9.38 -2.00 -14.46
C CYS A 36 -10.50 -1.07 -13.99
N ASP A 37 -11.75 -1.37 -14.35
CA ASP A 37 -12.94 -0.60 -13.92
C ASP A 37 -13.34 -0.83 -12.45
N LYS A 38 -12.41 -1.30 -11.61
CA LYS A 38 -12.67 -1.60 -10.22
C LYS A 38 -12.44 -0.35 -9.36
N SER A 39 -13.53 0.30 -8.97
CA SER A 39 -13.49 1.30 -7.90
C SER A 39 -13.15 0.62 -6.56
N VAL A 40 -12.22 1.23 -5.81
CA VAL A 40 -11.81 0.77 -4.48
C VAL A 40 -11.64 1.94 -3.52
N CYS A 41 -11.81 1.68 -2.24
CA CYS A 41 -11.50 2.61 -1.17
C CYS A 41 -10.68 1.92 -0.07
N VAL A 42 -10.13 2.72 0.85
CA VAL A 42 -9.36 2.20 1.98
C VAL A 42 -10.20 1.23 2.82
N GLY A 43 -11.51 1.48 2.97
CA GLY A 43 -12.44 0.59 3.68
C GLY A 43 -12.43 -0.86 3.18
N ASP A 44 -12.18 -1.10 1.89
CA ASP A 44 -12.19 -2.44 1.30
C ASP A 44 -11.10 -3.37 1.84
N ILE A 45 -10.01 -2.80 2.37
CA ILE A 45 -8.89 -3.58 2.93
C ILE A 45 -8.99 -3.75 4.44
N LEU A 46 -9.82 -2.95 5.13
CA LEU A 46 -9.83 -2.89 6.59
C LEU A 46 -10.51 -4.11 7.19
N GLU A 47 -10.01 -4.54 8.34
CA GLU A 47 -10.69 -5.55 9.15
C GLU A 47 -11.87 -4.92 9.89
N ARG A 48 -12.98 -5.68 10.00
CA ARG A 48 -14.18 -5.23 10.71
C ARG A 48 -13.93 -5.00 12.20
N SER A 49 -13.04 -5.79 12.79
CA SER A 49 -12.67 -5.73 14.20
C SER A 49 -11.14 -5.89 14.31
N PRO A 50 -10.38 -4.81 14.11
CA PRO A 50 -8.93 -4.85 14.19
C PRO A 50 -8.47 -5.01 15.65
N ASP A 51 -7.27 -5.57 15.83
CA ASP A 51 -6.62 -5.69 17.14
C ASP A 51 -6.45 -4.29 17.80
N PRO A 52 -6.99 -4.06 19.01
CA PRO A 52 -6.87 -2.79 19.73
C PRO A 52 -5.42 -2.33 19.93
N ASP A 53 -4.46 -3.27 20.01
CA ASP A 53 -3.02 -2.98 20.17
C ASP A 53 -2.41 -2.25 18.95
N LEU A 54 -3.16 -2.13 17.85
CA LEU A 54 -2.74 -1.34 16.69
C LEU A 54 -2.87 0.18 16.93
N THR A 55 -3.67 0.60 17.90
CA THR A 55 -3.86 2.01 18.28
C THR A 55 -2.53 2.58 18.80
N ILE A 56 -2.09 3.70 18.22
CA ILE A 56 -0.81 4.29 18.64
C ILE A 56 -0.95 5.01 19.99
N SER A 57 0.12 5.00 20.78
CA SER A 57 0.16 5.72 22.04
C SER A 57 0.13 7.24 21.86
N ASP A 58 -0.35 7.96 22.88
CA ASP A 58 -0.39 9.43 22.90
C ASP A 58 0.96 10.06 22.58
N ARG A 59 2.04 9.47 23.12
CA ARG A 59 3.41 9.92 22.88
C ARG A 59 3.78 9.82 21.40
N LEU A 60 3.44 8.70 20.74
CA LEU A 60 3.74 8.52 19.33
C LEU A 60 2.88 9.45 18.46
N TRP A 61 1.59 9.60 18.81
CA TRP A 61 0.67 10.49 18.12
C TRP A 61 1.11 11.95 18.18
N ALA A 62 1.41 12.44 19.39
CA ALA A 62 1.94 13.78 19.59
C ALA A 62 3.26 14.00 18.84
N GLY A 63 4.09 12.96 18.74
CA GLY A 63 5.32 12.97 17.94
C GLY A 63 5.08 13.11 16.43
N HIS A 64 4.06 12.42 15.89
CA HIS A 64 3.64 12.57 14.49
C HIS A 64 3.10 13.97 14.20
N GLN A 65 2.22 14.49 15.07
CA GLN A 65 1.65 15.83 14.95
C GLN A 65 2.73 16.92 14.98
N ARG A 66 3.67 16.85 15.94
CA ARG A 66 4.79 17.80 16.04
C ARG A 66 5.66 17.80 14.80
N ARG A 67 6.08 16.61 14.34
CA ARG A 67 6.91 16.47 13.12
C ARG A 67 6.22 17.04 11.88
N LYS A 68 4.89 16.88 11.75
CA LYS A 68 4.12 17.45 10.63
C LYS A 68 4.15 18.98 10.64
N VAL A 69 3.99 19.60 11.81
CA VAL A 69 4.08 21.06 11.97
C VAL A 69 5.49 21.58 11.67
N GLU A 70 6.52 20.93 12.23
CA GLU A 70 7.92 21.30 12.00
C GLU A 70 8.33 21.17 10.53
N ASN A 71 7.97 20.06 9.87
CA ASN A 71 8.24 19.87 8.45
C ASN A 71 7.59 20.97 7.60
N LYS A 72 6.32 21.32 7.88
CA LYS A 72 5.63 22.40 7.19
C LYS A 72 6.34 23.75 7.37
N LYS A 73 6.81 24.07 8.59
CA LYS A 73 7.59 25.29 8.87
C LYS A 73 8.92 25.32 8.11
N ASN A 74 9.57 24.17 7.98
CA ASN A 74 10.84 24.03 7.27
C ASN A 74 10.69 23.89 5.74
N GLY A 75 9.50 24.16 5.18
CA GLY A 75 9.24 24.04 3.75
C GLY A 75 9.23 22.60 3.21
N LYS A 76 9.17 21.59 4.09
CA LYS A 76 9.10 20.17 3.73
C LYS A 76 7.64 19.74 3.63
N GLY A 77 7.22 19.24 2.46
CA GLY A 77 5.84 18.81 2.19
C GLY A 77 5.44 17.43 2.76
N PHE A 78 6.17 16.89 3.73
CA PHE A 78 5.99 15.50 4.19
C PHE A 78 5.62 15.43 5.68
N GLY A 79 4.75 14.48 6.03
CA GLY A 79 4.30 14.19 7.39
C GLY A 79 3.73 12.77 7.46
N PHE A 80 2.90 12.49 8.46
CA PHE A 80 2.17 11.22 8.50
C PHE A 80 0.95 11.26 7.55
N GLY A 81 0.61 10.10 6.99
CA GLY A 81 -0.64 9.87 6.28
C GLY A 81 -1.74 9.46 7.25
N LEU A 82 -2.85 10.19 7.21
CA LEU A 82 -4.07 9.89 7.97
C LEU A 82 -5.20 9.69 6.97
N VAL A 83 -5.85 8.54 7.03
CA VAL A 83 -6.93 8.14 6.12
C VAL A 83 -8.06 7.51 6.90
N SER A 84 -9.27 7.58 6.37
CA SER A 84 -10.48 6.90 6.87
C SER A 84 -10.91 5.79 5.92
N SER A 85 -11.94 5.03 6.28
CA SER A 85 -12.58 4.03 5.39
C SER A 85 -13.00 4.64 4.04
N GLU A 86 -13.45 5.90 4.05
CA GLU A 86 -13.96 6.61 2.87
C GLU A 86 -12.84 7.19 1.99
N SER A 87 -11.58 7.11 2.44
CA SER A 87 -10.46 7.60 1.65
C SER A 87 -10.28 6.74 0.40
N SER A 88 -10.00 7.36 -0.75
CA SER A 88 -9.81 6.64 -2.01
C SER A 88 -8.55 5.77 -2.01
N TYR A 89 -7.49 6.20 -1.32
CA TYR A 89 -6.25 5.44 -1.21
C TYR A 89 -5.39 5.83 -0.01
N THR A 90 -4.48 4.93 0.37
CA THR A 90 -3.39 5.19 1.30
C THR A 90 -2.13 5.71 0.58
N ASN A 91 -1.17 6.28 1.32
CA ASN A 91 0.19 6.40 0.80
C ASN A 91 0.83 5.03 0.58
N THR A 92 1.96 5.00 -0.14
CA THR A 92 2.76 3.79 -0.31
C THR A 92 3.23 3.23 1.04
N ILE A 93 2.91 1.96 1.34
CA ILE A 93 3.55 1.24 2.44
C ILE A 93 5.04 1.03 2.12
N SER A 94 5.91 1.49 3.01
CA SER A 94 7.36 1.37 2.86
C SER A 94 7.90 0.20 3.67
N ALA A 95 9.10 -0.28 3.34
CA ALA A 95 9.81 -1.27 4.16
C ALA A 95 10.15 -0.77 5.58
N ARG A 96 9.96 0.53 5.87
CA ARG A 96 10.16 1.13 7.20
C ARG A 96 8.86 1.28 8.00
N TYR A 97 7.71 0.88 7.44
CA TYR A 97 6.41 0.98 8.09
C TYR A 97 6.40 0.38 9.51
N TYR A 98 7.13 -0.72 9.72
CA TYR A 98 7.27 -1.39 11.02
C TYR A 98 7.73 -0.48 12.17
N LYS A 99 8.40 0.65 11.88
CA LYS A 99 8.89 1.58 12.90
C LYS A 99 7.73 2.32 13.57
N ASP A 100 7.14 3.27 12.85
CA ASP A 100 6.14 4.19 13.41
C ASP A 100 4.83 4.24 12.63
N GLY A 101 4.72 3.49 11.52
CA GLY A 101 3.54 3.44 10.67
C GLY A 101 3.16 4.77 10.03
N SER A 102 4.06 5.76 10.02
CA SER A 102 3.74 7.15 9.67
C SER A 102 3.10 7.30 8.29
N GLU A 103 3.43 6.44 7.33
CA GLU A 103 2.90 6.54 5.97
C GLU A 103 1.38 6.31 5.92
N ILE A 104 0.85 5.45 6.80
CA ILE A 104 -0.54 4.99 6.79
C ILE A 104 -1.04 4.80 8.22
N LEU A 105 -1.82 5.77 8.70
CA LEU A 105 -2.59 5.69 9.93
C LEU A 105 -4.09 5.76 9.61
N ILE A 106 -4.86 4.88 10.25
CA ILE A 106 -6.33 4.83 10.11
C ILE A 106 -6.95 5.68 11.21
N ASP A 107 -7.74 6.67 10.79
CA ASP A 107 -8.56 7.49 11.69
C ASP A 107 -9.67 6.63 12.32
N GLN A 108 -9.76 6.68 13.65
CA GLN A 108 -10.76 5.96 14.44
C GLN A 108 -11.90 6.87 14.91
N GLY A 109 -11.78 8.19 14.70
CA GLY A 109 -12.76 9.20 15.09
C GLY A 109 -12.72 9.60 16.57
N HIS A 110 -12.68 8.63 17.48
CA HIS A 110 -12.70 8.86 18.94
C HIS A 110 -11.36 8.57 19.64
N ASP A 111 -10.61 7.59 19.13
CA ASP A 111 -9.28 7.23 19.64
C ASP A 111 -8.14 7.80 18.77
N ASN A 112 -6.91 7.71 19.28
CA ASN A 112 -5.72 7.98 18.46
C ASN A 112 -5.73 7.11 17.19
N PRO A 113 -5.14 7.57 16.08
CA PRO A 113 -5.09 6.76 14.87
C PRO A 113 -4.36 5.42 15.08
N ARG A 114 -4.81 4.36 14.40
CA ARG A 114 -4.15 3.05 14.48
C ARG A 114 -3.27 2.77 13.26
N LYS A 115 -2.31 1.85 13.43
CA LYS A 115 -1.62 1.23 12.30
C LYS A 115 -2.55 0.26 11.58
N ILE A 116 -2.22 -0.07 10.33
CA ILE A 116 -2.85 -1.21 9.66
C ILE A 116 -2.31 -2.52 10.22
N SER A 117 -3.13 -3.56 10.24
CA SER A 117 -2.72 -4.91 10.65
C SER A 117 -1.86 -5.60 9.58
N LEU A 118 -1.34 -6.80 9.89
CA LEU A 118 -0.65 -7.63 8.90
C LEU A 118 -1.59 -8.09 7.78
N ARG A 119 -2.85 -8.40 8.11
CA ARG A 119 -3.86 -8.83 7.11
C ARG A 119 -4.24 -7.66 6.21
N GLU A 120 -4.47 -6.48 6.79
CA GLU A 120 -4.75 -5.26 6.04
C GLU A 120 -3.55 -4.88 5.15
N ALA A 121 -2.31 -5.04 5.63
CA ALA A 121 -1.11 -4.83 4.81
C ALA A 121 -0.98 -5.83 3.65
N ALA A 122 -1.37 -7.10 3.85
CA ALA A 122 -1.42 -8.11 2.80
C ALA A 122 -2.45 -7.74 1.73
N ARG A 123 -3.68 -7.39 2.13
CA ARG A 123 -4.74 -6.90 1.24
C ARG A 123 -4.32 -5.64 0.49
N LEU A 124 -3.61 -4.73 1.14
CA LEU A 124 -3.05 -3.51 0.53
C LEU A 124 -1.95 -3.79 -0.50
N GLN A 125 -1.40 -5.01 -0.58
CA GLN A 125 -0.52 -5.45 -1.66
C GLN A 125 -1.25 -6.38 -2.66
N GLY A 126 -2.55 -6.65 -2.45
CA GLY A 126 -3.35 -7.53 -3.31
C GLY A 126 -3.18 -9.02 -3.03
N PHE A 127 -2.58 -9.41 -1.90
CA PHE A 127 -2.53 -10.83 -1.51
C PHE A 127 -3.92 -11.34 -1.10
N PRO A 128 -4.21 -12.64 -1.35
CA PRO A 128 -5.47 -13.24 -0.94
C PRO A 128 -5.60 -13.33 0.58
N ASP A 129 -6.84 -13.48 1.06
CA ASP A 129 -7.17 -13.48 2.49
C ASP A 129 -6.64 -14.72 3.25
N ASP A 130 -6.32 -15.79 2.55
CA ASP A 130 -5.69 -17.00 3.08
C ASP A 130 -4.15 -16.92 3.09
N PHE A 131 -3.55 -15.86 2.54
CA PHE A 131 -2.09 -15.66 2.58
C PHE A 131 -1.60 -15.61 4.03
N GLU A 132 -0.57 -16.37 4.37
CA GLU A 132 0.02 -16.39 5.71
C GLU A 132 1.24 -15.47 5.78
N PRO A 133 1.19 -14.32 6.50
CA PRO A 133 2.35 -13.47 6.68
C PRO A 133 3.42 -14.13 7.56
N SER A 134 4.65 -13.60 7.51
CA SER A 134 5.67 -14.00 8.49
C SER A 134 5.17 -13.85 9.92
N LYS A 135 5.47 -14.84 10.78
CA LYS A 135 5.16 -14.81 12.22
C LYS A 135 5.77 -13.59 12.93
N SER A 136 6.85 -13.04 12.39
CA SER A 136 7.45 -11.80 12.90
C SER A 136 6.76 -10.58 12.27
N LYS A 137 6.01 -9.82 13.09
CA LYS A 137 5.36 -8.57 12.66
C LYS A 137 6.33 -7.62 11.93
N MET A 138 7.56 -7.49 12.44
CA MET A 138 8.59 -6.65 11.81
C MET A 138 8.98 -7.14 10.42
N GLN A 139 9.22 -8.44 10.26
CA GLN A 139 9.59 -9.01 8.96
C GLN A 139 8.43 -8.94 7.98
N ALA A 140 7.20 -9.23 8.42
CA ALA A 140 6.02 -9.17 7.58
C ALA A 140 5.81 -7.75 7.00
N TYR A 141 5.87 -6.70 7.82
CA TYR A 141 5.77 -5.32 7.32
C TYR A 141 6.93 -4.95 6.37
N LYS A 142 8.15 -5.44 6.63
CA LYS A 142 9.29 -5.25 5.71
C LYS A 142 9.05 -5.93 4.37
N GLN A 143 8.52 -7.16 4.37
CA GLN A 143 8.19 -7.93 3.18
C GLN A 143 7.09 -7.23 2.37
N PHE A 144 5.98 -6.83 3.01
CA PHE A 144 4.91 -6.10 2.34
C PHE A 144 5.36 -4.74 1.79
N GLY A 145 6.18 -3.99 2.53
CA GLY A 145 6.75 -2.73 2.06
C GLY A 145 7.65 -2.87 0.83
N ASN A 146 8.38 -3.98 0.74
CA ASN A 146 9.26 -4.31 -0.39
C ASN A 146 8.55 -5.06 -1.53
N SER A 147 7.32 -5.51 -1.33
CA SER A 147 6.57 -6.27 -2.34
C SER A 147 6.19 -5.40 -3.55
N VAL A 148 5.75 -6.07 -4.60
CA VAL A 148 4.95 -5.48 -5.68
C VAL A 148 3.48 -5.79 -5.46
N THR A 149 2.61 -5.01 -6.09
CA THR A 149 1.16 -5.20 -6.02
C THR A 149 0.75 -6.38 -6.89
N VAL A 150 0.17 -7.40 -6.29
CA VAL A 150 -0.14 -8.69 -6.93
C VAL A 150 -1.03 -8.51 -8.17
N SER A 151 -2.08 -7.70 -8.07
CA SER A 151 -3.01 -7.46 -9.19
C SER A 151 -2.36 -6.78 -10.40
N VAL A 152 -1.35 -5.93 -10.19
CA VAL A 152 -0.58 -5.33 -11.29
C VAL A 152 0.24 -6.40 -12.00
N ILE A 153 0.90 -7.28 -11.24
CA ILE A 153 1.68 -8.38 -11.81
C ILE A 153 0.77 -9.34 -12.56
N GLU A 154 -0.38 -9.70 -11.99
CA GLU A 154 -1.35 -10.57 -12.64
C GLU A 154 -1.82 -9.98 -13.99
N ALA A 155 -2.14 -8.69 -14.03
CA ALA A 155 -2.56 -8.02 -15.27
C ALA A 155 -1.46 -8.02 -16.34
N ILE A 156 -0.20 -7.80 -15.93
CA ILE A 156 0.97 -7.91 -16.83
C ILE A 156 1.12 -9.36 -17.32
N SER A 157 1.04 -10.34 -16.41
CA SER A 157 1.17 -11.77 -16.74
C SER A 157 0.09 -12.23 -17.72
N ARG A 158 -1.16 -11.78 -17.56
CA ARG A 158 -2.25 -12.08 -18.50
C ARG A 158 -1.96 -11.53 -19.90
N LYS A 159 -1.40 -10.32 -19.99
CA LYS A 159 -0.93 -9.75 -21.27
C LYS A 159 0.24 -10.55 -21.84
N LEU A 160 1.18 -10.99 -21.02
CA LEU A 160 2.31 -11.82 -21.48
C LEU A 160 1.83 -13.16 -22.07
N ILE A 161 0.87 -13.82 -21.43
CA ILE A 161 0.34 -15.11 -21.90
C ILE A 161 -0.27 -15.00 -23.30
N SER A 162 -0.87 -13.87 -23.69
CA SER A 162 -1.44 -13.73 -25.05
C SER A 162 -0.39 -13.67 -26.17
N TYR A 163 0.90 -13.63 -25.84
CA TYR A 163 2.00 -13.67 -26.81
C TYR A 163 2.68 -15.04 -26.91
N PHE A 164 2.23 -16.03 -26.13
CA PHE A 164 2.70 -17.43 -26.15
C PHE A 164 1.57 -18.37 -26.55
#